data_AF-A0A763SQW6-F1
#
_entry.id   AF-A0A763SQW6-F1
#
_cell.length_a   1.000
_cell.length_b   1.000
_cell.length_c   1.000
_cell.angle_alpha   90.00
_cell.angle_beta   90.00
_cell.angle_gamma   90.00
#
_symmetry.space_group_name_H-M   'P 1'
#
loop_
_entity.id
_entity.type
_entity.pdbx_description
1 polymer ?
#
loop_
_entity_poly.entity_id
_entity_poly.type
_entity_poly.pdbx_seq_one_letter_code
_entity_poly.pdbx_strand_id
1 'polypeptide(L)'
;MELEKIIELQSKYYEHKRSATIGLYIILVGVIIIVVNILGWSHETQIIQGVVLGGGLVYWGMHFEKYSKLYKQLDILCLQRYGKGYENSLSEIVSDRYGKKDR
;
A
#
# COMPACT_ATOMS: atom_id res chain seq x y z
N MET A 1 -14.42 19.36 7.91
CA MET A 1 -14.19 18.45 9.06
C MET A 1 -14.25 16.97 8.72
N GLU A 2 -15.41 16.36 8.42
CA GLU A 2 -15.49 14.91 8.10
C GLU A 2 -14.86 14.56 6.73
N LEU A 3 -15.07 15.40 5.71
CA LEU A 3 -14.47 15.22 4.38
C LEU A 3 -12.93 15.33 4.41
N GLU A 4 -12.39 16.29 5.17
CA GLU A 4 -10.93 16.45 5.32
C GLU A 4 -10.28 15.22 5.96
N LYS A 5 -10.91 14.62 6.98
CA LYS A 5 -10.43 13.36 7.56
C LYS A 5 -10.41 12.22 6.54
N ILE A 6 -11.44 12.10 5.70
CA ILE A 6 -11.48 11.10 4.62
C ILE A 6 -10.35 11.33 3.61
N ILE A 7 -10.08 12.59 3.24
CA ILE A 7 -9.00 12.96 2.32
C ILE A 7 -7.63 12.63 2.93
N GLU A 8 -7.42 12.98 4.19
CA GLU A 8 -6.16 12.75 4.89
C GLU A 8 -5.87 11.25 5.06
N LEU A 9 -6.87 10.46 5.48
CA LEU A 9 -6.73 9.00 5.54
C LEU A 9 -6.52 8.39 4.16
N GLN A 10 -7.17 8.89 3.10
CA GLN A 10 -6.98 8.41 1.73
C GLN A 10 -5.53 8.65 1.27
N SER A 11 -4.96 9.82 1.57
CA SER A 11 -3.57 10.13 1.26
C SER A 11 -2.62 9.16 1.97
N LYS A 12 -2.81 8.96 3.28
CA LYS A 12 -2.00 8.02 4.09
C LYS A 12 -2.14 6.57 3.60
N TYR A 13 -3.34 6.14 3.22
CA TYR A 13 -3.58 4.83 2.63
C TYR A 13 -2.77 4.63 1.34
N TYR A 14 -2.83 5.59 0.40
CA TYR A 14 -2.10 5.50 -0.86
C TYR A 14 -0.58 5.52 -0.66
N GLU A 15 -0.10 6.33 0.28
CA GLU A 15 1.32 6.39 0.63
C GLU A 15 1.81 5.04 1.16
N HIS A 16 1.13 4.45 2.13
CA HIS A 16 1.50 3.14 2.68
C HIS A 16 1.31 1.99 1.68
N LYS A 17 0.28 2.03 0.83
CA LYS A 17 0.09 1.07 -0.26
C LYS A 17 1.25 1.13 -1.26
N ARG A 18 1.69 2.33 -1.62
CA ARG A 18 2.85 2.51 -2.50
C ARG A 18 4.13 1.99 -1.86
N SER A 19 4.38 2.30 -0.58
CA SER A 19 5.52 1.77 0.16
C SER A 19 5.50 0.24 0.26
N ALA A 20 4.34 -0.37 0.55
CA ALA A 20 4.21 -1.84 0.52
C ALA A 20 4.57 -2.39 -0.86
N THR A 21 4.07 -1.78 -1.93
CA THR A 21 4.37 -2.21 -3.31
C THR A 21 5.86 -2.12 -3.61
N ILE A 22 6.55 -1.06 -3.15
CA ILE A 22 8.01 -0.93 -3.26
C ILE A 22 8.72 -2.06 -2.51
N GLY A 23 8.28 -2.39 -1.30
CA GLY A 23 8.77 -3.55 -0.55
C GLY A 23 8.65 -4.86 -1.33
N LEU A 24 7.53 -5.05 -2.02
CA LEU A 24 7.29 -6.23 -2.85
C LEU A 24 8.26 -6.29 -4.05
N TYR A 25 8.57 -5.16 -4.67
CA TYR A 25 9.58 -5.10 -5.73
C TYR A 25 10.98 -5.45 -5.22
N ILE A 26 11.35 -5.01 -4.01
CA ILE A 26 12.64 -5.37 -3.39
C ILE A 26 12.73 -6.88 -3.16
N ILE A 27 11.65 -7.50 -2.67
CA ILE A 27 11.57 -8.96 -2.51
C ILE A 27 11.73 -9.66 -3.86
N LEU A 28 11.04 -9.20 -4.90
CA LEU A 28 11.13 -9.75 -6.27
C LEU A 28 12.56 -9.72 -6.82
N VAL A 29 13.25 -8.60 -6.67
CA VAL A 29 14.66 -8.47 -7.07
C VAL A 29 15.54 -9.42 -6.27
N GLY A 30 15.31 -9.55 -4.96
CA GLY A 30 16.01 -10.52 -4.12
C GLY A 30 15.84 -11.96 -4.58
N VAL A 31 14.63 -12.36 -5.00
CA VAL A 31 14.35 -13.69 -5.56
C VAL A 31 15.11 -13.92 -6.86
N ILE A 32 15.12 -12.94 -7.78
CA ILE A 32 15.85 -13.05 -9.06
C ILE A 32 17.34 -13.29 -8.81
N ILE A 33 17.93 -12.54 -7.87
CA ILE A 33 19.35 -12.67 -7.53
C ILE A 33 19.67 -14.06 -6.95
N ILE A 34 18.77 -14.65 -6.16
CA ILE A 34 18.92 -16.03 -5.65
C ILE A 34 18.86 -17.04 -6.79
N VAL A 35 17.91 -16.89 -7.72
CA VAL A 35 17.79 -17.78 -8.89
C VAL A 35 19.07 -17.73 -9.72
N VAL A 36 19.61 -16.55 -9.98
CA VAL A 36 20.88 -16.38 -10.71
C VAL A 36 22.06 -17.02 -9.98
N ASN A 37 22.10 -16.94 -8.64
CA ASN A 37 23.13 -17.58 -7.83
C ASN A 37 23.03 -19.12 -7.91
N ILE A 38 21.82 -19.69 -7.80
CA ILE A 38 21.58 -21.15 -7.94
C ILE A 38 21.99 -21.66 -9.33
N LEU A 39 21.81 -20.86 -10.37
CA LEU A 39 22.24 -21.18 -11.75
C LEU A 39 23.76 -21.14 -11.94
N GLY A 40 24.55 -20.88 -10.90
CA GLY A 40 26.01 -20.97 -10.91
C GLY A 40 26.73 -19.71 -11.41
N TRP A 41 26.02 -18.58 -11.55
CA TRP A 41 26.62 -17.33 -12.06
C TRP A 41 27.33 -16.48 -10.99
N SER A 42 27.08 -16.68 -9.70
CA SER A 42 27.71 -15.87 -8.63
C SER A 42 27.63 -16.56 -7.27
N HIS A 43 28.73 -17.14 -6.78
CA HIS A 43 28.69 -18.00 -5.58
C HIS A 43 28.86 -17.30 -4.22
N GLU A 44 29.17 -16.01 -4.16
CA GLU A 44 29.65 -15.38 -2.90
C GLU A 44 28.60 -14.63 -2.05
N THR A 45 27.34 -14.51 -2.50
CA THR A 45 26.41 -13.51 -1.93
C THR A 45 25.23 -14.05 -1.09
N GLN A 46 25.25 -15.31 -0.64
CA GLN A 46 24.11 -15.94 0.08
C GLN A 46 23.64 -15.19 1.34
N ILE A 47 24.55 -14.65 2.16
CA ILE A 47 24.18 -13.92 3.39
C ILE A 47 23.46 -12.61 3.05
N ILE A 48 23.98 -11.86 2.07
CA ILE A 48 23.39 -10.58 1.63
C ILE A 48 21.99 -10.82 1.04
N GLN A 49 21.82 -11.90 0.27
CA GLN A 49 20.51 -12.29 -0.28
C GLN A 49 19.49 -12.58 0.83
N GLY A 50 19.90 -13.27 1.90
CA GLY A 50 19.05 -13.52 3.07
C GLY A 50 18.63 -12.23 3.77
N VAL A 51 19.55 -11.28 3.95
CA VAL A 51 19.25 -9.97 4.57
C VAL A 51 18.30 -9.14 3.70
N VAL A 52 18.50 -9.14 2.38
CA VAL A 52 17.64 -8.39 1.44
C VAL A 52 16.23 -8.97 1.39
N LEU A 53 16.08 -10.30 1.31
CA LEU A 53 14.76 -10.93 1.34
C LEU A 53 14.07 -10.76 2.69
N GLY A 54 14.78 -11.01 3.79
CA GLY A 54 14.24 -10.87 5.14
C GLY A 54 13.81 -9.44 5.43
N GLY A 55 14.67 -8.46 5.12
CA GLY A 55 14.38 -7.03 5.28
C GLY A 55 13.21 -6.58 4.40
N GLY A 56 13.17 -7.03 3.15
CA GLY A 56 12.07 -6.77 2.22
C GLY A 56 10.73 -7.31 2.72
N LEU A 57 10.70 -8.54 3.23
CA LEU A 57 9.50 -9.18 3.78
C LEU A 57 8.96 -8.46 5.01
N VAL A 58 9.83 -8.10 5.96
CA VAL A 58 9.43 -7.36 7.16
C VAL A 58 8.89 -5.98 6.79
N TYR A 59 9.58 -5.26 5.88
CA TYR A 59 9.12 -3.96 5.39
C TYR A 59 7.77 -4.06 4.70
N TRP A 60 7.60 -5.04 3.79
CA TRP A 60 6.32 -5.29 3.13
C TRP A 60 5.21 -5.59 4.14
N GLY A 61 5.45 -6.49 5.10
CA GLY A 61 4.46 -6.87 6.11
C GLY A 61 4.02 -5.71 7.00
N MET A 62 4.97 -4.90 7.49
CA MET A 62 4.66 -3.72 8.30
C MET A 62 3.78 -2.71 7.54
N HIS A 63 4.09 -2.46 6.27
CA HIS A 63 3.31 -1.55 5.45
C HIS A 63 1.96 -2.15 5.03
N PHE A 64 1.89 -3.47 4.83
CA PHE A 64 0.66 -4.20 4.53
C PHE A 64 -0.38 -4.05 5.64
N GLU A 65 0.06 -4.28 6.87
CA GLU A 65 -0.83 -4.17 8.03
C GLU A 65 -1.34 -2.74 8.22
N LYS A 66 -0.47 -1.73 8.00
CA LYS A 66 -0.83 -0.31 8.10
C LYS A 66 -1.85 0.11 7.05
N TYR A 67 -1.63 -0.21 5.77
CA TYR A 67 -2.60 0.18 4.74
C TYR A 67 -3.92 -0.59 4.88
N SER A 68 -3.88 -1.85 5.34
CA SER A 68 -5.10 -2.65 5.56
C SER A 68 -5.97 -2.06 6.67
N LYS A 69 -5.35 -1.62 7.79
CA LYS A 69 -6.05 -0.90 8.87
C LYS A 69 -6.64 0.43 8.37
N LEU A 70 -5.88 1.20 7.61
CA LEU A 70 -6.34 2.46 7.03
C LEU A 70 -7.52 2.25 6.08
N TYR A 71 -7.48 1.20 5.25
CA TYR A 71 -8.58 0.84 4.35
C TYR A 71 -9.86 0.53 5.13
N LYS A 72 -9.77 -0.29 6.19
CA LYS A 72 -10.94 -0.59 7.04
C LYS A 72 -11.53 0.67 7.69
N GLN A 73 -10.69 1.59 8.14
CA GLN A 73 -11.17 2.86 8.69
C GLN A 73 -11.87 3.72 7.62
N LEU A 74 -11.29 3.77 6.42
CA LEU A 74 -11.89 4.46 5.27
C LEU A 74 -13.25 3.88 4.90
N ASP A 75 -13.35 2.55 4.90
CA ASP A 75 -14.56 1.82 4.57
C ASP A 75 -15.68 2.09 5.58
N ILE A 76 -15.37 2.04 6.89
CA ILE A 76 -16.33 2.36 7.95
C ILE A 76 -16.83 3.81 7.82
N LEU A 77 -15.93 4.77 7.61
CA LEU A 77 -16.29 6.18 7.43
C LEU A 77 -17.16 6.40 6.19
N CYS A 78 -16.86 5.74 5.07
CA CYS A 78 -17.65 5.86 3.85
C CYS A 78 -19.00 5.16 3.97
N LEU A 79 -19.06 4.03 4.68
CA LEU A 79 -20.30 3.31 4.92
C LEU A 79 -21.23 4.11 5.85
N GLN A 80 -20.68 4.79 6.86
CA GLN A 80 -21.45 5.72 7.70
C GLN A 80 -21.96 6.95 6.94
N ARG A 81 -21.17 7.49 6.00
CA ARG A 81 -21.49 8.76 5.32
C ARG A 81 -22.31 8.60 4.04
N TYR A 82 -21.99 7.59 3.24
CA TYR A 82 -22.56 7.36 1.90
C TYR A 82 -23.36 6.06 1.82
N GLY A 83 -23.38 5.24 2.89
CA GLY A 83 -24.07 3.94 2.90
C GLY A 83 -23.40 2.87 2.04
N LYS A 84 -22.20 3.15 1.51
CA LYS A 84 -21.47 2.28 0.57
C LYS A 84 -20.01 2.18 0.98
N GLY A 85 -19.39 1.03 0.68
CA GLY A 85 -17.96 0.84 0.90
C GLY A 85 -17.10 1.83 0.12
N TYR A 86 -15.84 1.98 0.54
CA TYR A 86 -14.93 3.01 0.03
C TYR A 86 -14.75 2.95 -1.50
N GLU A 87 -14.61 1.76 -2.09
CA GLU A 87 -14.45 1.62 -3.54
C GLU A 87 -15.66 2.11 -4.34
N ASN A 88 -16.87 1.89 -3.82
CA ASN A 88 -18.12 2.28 -4.47
C ASN A 88 -18.52 3.74 -4.19
N SER A 89 -17.93 4.36 -3.17
CA SER A 89 -18.17 5.76 -2.80
C SER A 89 -17.10 6.71 -3.34
N LEU A 90 -16.06 6.21 -4.01
CA LEU A 90 -15.02 7.04 -4.64
C LEU A 90 -15.58 8.12 -5.57
N SER A 91 -16.58 7.79 -6.40
CA SER A 91 -17.22 8.78 -7.29
C SER A 91 -17.98 9.86 -6.51
N GLU A 92 -18.65 9.47 -5.43
CA GLU A 92 -19.39 10.39 -4.56
C GLU A 92 -18.45 11.31 -3.77
N ILE A 93 -17.33 10.77 -3.26
CA ILE A 93 -16.27 11.54 -2.59
C ILE A 93 -15.64 12.56 -3.55
N VAL A 94 -15.38 12.17 -4.81
CA VAL A 94 -14.86 13.06 -5.84
C VAL A 94 -15.89 14.12 -6.22
N SER A 95 -17.16 13.76 -6.34
CA SER A 95 -18.24 14.72 -6.60
C SER A 95 -18.44 15.70 -5.44
N ASP A 96 -18.29 15.27 -4.18
CA ASP A 96 -18.39 16.15 -3.02
C ASP A 96 -17.16 17.07 -2.88
N ARG A 97 -15.99 16.59 -3.36
CA ARG A 97 -14.74 17.36 -3.40
C ARG A 97 -14.72 18.43 -4.50
N TYR A 98 -15.21 18.12 -5.70
CA TYR A 98 -15.11 19.00 -6.87
C TYR A 98 -16.44 19.60 -7.35
N GLY A 99 -17.57 19.01 -6.96
CA GLY A 99 -18.92 19.46 -7.33
C GLY A 99 -19.37 20.73 -6.62
N LYS A 100 -18.65 21.19 -5.60
CA LYS A 100 -18.83 22.52 -5.00
C LYS A 100 -18.28 23.68 -5.84
N LYS A 101 -17.86 23.45 -7.09
CA LYS A 101 -17.36 24.51 -7.98
C LYS A 101 -18.43 25.14 -8.88
N ASP A 102 -19.64 24.60 -8.94
CA ASP A 102 -20.73 25.18 -9.72
C ASP A 102 -22.06 25.16 -8.95
N ARG A 103 -22.20 26.09 -7.99
CA ARG A 103 -23.43 26.83 -7.69
C ARG A 103 -23.18 27.87 -6.61
#